data_AF-A0A4U5Q002-F1
#
_entry.id   AF-A0A4U5Q002-F1
#
_cell.length_a   1.000
_cell.length_b   1.000
_cell.length_c   1.000
_cell.angle_alpha   90.00
_cell.angle_beta   90.00
_cell.angle_gamma   90.00
#
_symmetry.space_group_name_H-M   'P 1'
#
loop_
_entity.id
_entity.type
_entity.pdbx_description
1 polymer ?
#
loop_
_entity_poly.entity_id
_entity_poly.type
_entity_poly.pdbx_seq_one_letter_code
_entity_poly.pdbx_strand_id
1 'polypeptide(L)'
;MLKNQARAYLTEARWFNQDCVPQLEEYRRAGVYTSCYPMAAVAWICGMAETGSKEAFEWMSKNPKIVVASSDIGRLMDDITSHEFEQERGHVASAVECCMKQYGLVSSTLYTKDHDGYTEARSATKELLTAFLVDPLPVVA
;
A
#
# COMPACT_ATOMS: atom_id res chain seq x y z
N MET A 1 -3.73 3.14 -16.87
CA MET A 1 -3.98 3.23 -15.41
C MET A 1 -5.30 2.57 -14.99
N LEU A 2 -6.46 3.08 -15.40
CA LEU A 2 -7.79 2.54 -15.03
C LEU A 2 -7.94 1.02 -15.22
N LYS A 3 -7.50 0.48 -16.37
CA LYS A 3 -7.54 -0.98 -16.61
C LYS A 3 -6.74 -1.80 -15.59
N ASN A 4 -5.58 -1.29 -15.14
CA ASN A 4 -4.76 -1.98 -14.16
C ASN A 4 -5.39 -1.92 -12.77
N GLN A 5 -6.03 -0.80 -12.43
CA GLN A 5 -6.76 -0.67 -11.18
C GLN A 5 -7.98 -1.61 -11.12
N ALA A 6 -8.80 -1.66 -12.17
CA ALA A 6 -9.91 -2.61 -12.23
C ALA A 6 -9.45 -4.07 -12.09
N ARG A 7 -8.29 -4.42 -12.68
CA ARG A 7 -7.68 -5.75 -12.52
C ARG A 7 -7.20 -5.99 -11.09
N ALA A 8 -6.61 -4.99 -10.45
CA ALA A 8 -6.13 -5.11 -9.07
C ALA A 8 -7.30 -5.30 -8.09
N TYR A 9 -8.40 -4.54 -8.24
CA TYR A 9 -9.62 -4.77 -7.45
C TYR A 9 -10.22 -6.15 -7.69
N LEU A 10 -10.20 -6.66 -8.93
CA LEU A 10 -10.62 -8.03 -9.20
C LEU A 10 -9.72 -9.07 -8.51
N THR A 11 -8.42 -8.80 -8.41
CA THR A 11 -7.49 -9.66 -7.65
C THR A 11 -7.82 -9.64 -6.16
N GLU A 12 -8.04 -8.48 -5.55
CA GLU A 12 -8.46 -8.36 -4.15
C GLU A 12 -9.79 -9.09 -3.89
N ALA A 13 -10.77 -8.91 -4.77
CA ALA A 13 -12.05 -9.62 -4.66
C ALA A 13 -11.89 -11.15 -4.73
N ARG A 14 -10.93 -11.66 -5.51
CA ARG A 14 -10.60 -13.09 -5.54
C ARG A 14 -9.94 -13.56 -4.24
N TRP A 15 -9.00 -12.78 -3.70
CA TRP A 15 -8.38 -13.10 -2.41
C TRP A 15 -9.42 -13.15 -1.30
N PHE A 16 -10.32 -12.17 -1.25
CA PHE A 16 -11.45 -12.15 -0.33
C PHE A 16 -12.33 -13.40 -0.46
N ASN A 17 -12.79 -13.71 -1.67
CA ASN A 17 -13.68 -14.86 -1.90
C ASN A 17 -13.02 -16.23 -1.65
N GLN A 18 -11.69 -16.29 -1.55
CA GLN A 18 -10.93 -17.52 -1.32
C GLN A 18 -10.35 -17.59 0.10
N ASP A 19 -10.68 -16.65 0.98
CA ASP A 19 -10.07 -16.49 2.31
C ASP A 19 -8.53 -16.53 2.24
N CYS A 20 -7.97 -15.92 1.20
CA CYS A 20 -6.56 -15.98 0.88
C CYS A 20 -5.84 -14.75 1.42
N VAL A 21 -4.83 -14.99 2.28
CA VAL A 21 -3.81 -13.99 2.59
C VAL A 21 -2.67 -14.12 1.56
N PRO A 22 -2.45 -13.15 0.66
CA PRO A 22 -1.40 -13.23 -0.36
C PRO A 22 0.02 -13.12 0.26
N GLN A 23 1.07 -13.29 -0.56
CA GLN A 23 2.42 -12.87 -0.15
C GLN A 23 2.53 -11.34 -0.17
N LEU A 24 3.38 -10.76 0.68
CA LEU A 24 3.48 -9.31 0.81
C LEU A 24 3.83 -8.61 -0.52
N GLU A 25 4.74 -9.19 -1.30
CA GLU A 25 5.11 -8.65 -2.62
C GLU A 25 3.98 -8.79 -3.66
N GLU A 26 3.12 -9.81 -3.55
CA GLU A 26 1.93 -9.93 -4.39
C GLU A 26 0.88 -8.89 -4.01
N TYR A 27 0.66 -8.73 -2.70
CA TYR A 27 -0.20 -7.70 -2.13
C TYR A 27 0.23 -6.31 -2.60
N ARG A 28 1.51 -5.96 -2.42
CA ARG A 28 2.08 -4.66 -2.78
C ARG A 28 1.87 -4.33 -4.25
N ARG A 29 2.09 -5.28 -5.16
CA ARG A 29 1.87 -5.08 -6.61
C ARG A 29 0.42 -4.74 -6.94
N ALA A 30 -0.56 -5.35 -6.26
CA ALA A 30 -1.96 -4.97 -6.41
C ALA A 30 -2.27 -3.63 -5.71
N GLY A 31 -1.75 -3.47 -4.49
CA GLY A 31 -1.89 -2.30 -3.61
C GLY A 31 -1.47 -1.00 -4.26
N VAL A 32 -0.41 -1.00 -5.08
CA VAL A 32 -0.01 0.18 -5.87
C VAL A 32 -1.19 0.73 -6.66
N TYR A 33 -1.99 -0.12 -7.31
CA TYR A 33 -3.11 0.33 -8.11
C TYR A 33 -4.37 0.60 -7.30
N THR A 34 -4.67 -0.20 -6.27
CA THR A 34 -5.87 -0.01 -5.44
C THR A 34 -5.71 1.15 -4.47
N SER A 35 -4.50 1.64 -4.20
CA SER A 35 -4.22 2.91 -3.49
C SER A 35 -4.77 4.16 -4.19
N CYS A 36 -5.12 4.06 -5.47
CA CYS A 36 -5.54 5.18 -6.33
C CYS A 36 -4.48 6.25 -6.63
N TYR A 37 -3.29 6.21 -6.02
CA TYR A 37 -2.22 7.20 -6.24
C TYR A 37 -1.78 7.33 -7.71
N PRO A 38 -1.59 6.25 -8.49
CA PRO A 38 -1.25 6.38 -9.89
C PRO A 38 -2.33 7.11 -10.71
N MET A 39 -3.60 6.99 -10.33
CA MET A 39 -4.68 7.74 -10.97
C MET A 39 -4.73 9.19 -10.53
N ALA A 40 -4.55 9.46 -9.23
CA ALA A 40 -4.51 10.81 -8.69
C ALA A 40 -3.40 11.62 -9.36
N ALA A 41 -2.21 11.04 -9.51
CA ALA A 41 -1.09 11.67 -10.22
C ALA A 41 -1.40 11.97 -11.69
N VAL A 42 -2.08 11.05 -12.41
CA VAL A 42 -2.54 11.31 -13.78
C VAL A 42 -3.55 12.46 -13.82
N ALA A 43 -4.51 12.49 -12.90
CA ALA A 43 -5.52 13.55 -12.81
C ALA A 43 -4.88 14.93 -12.53
N TRP A 44 -3.87 14.98 -11.66
CA TRP A 44 -3.12 16.21 -11.39
C TRP A 44 -2.36 16.71 -12.62
N ILE A 45 -1.66 15.82 -13.34
CA ILE A 45 -0.98 16.20 -14.58
C ILE A 45 -1.96 16.72 -15.63
N CYS A 46 -3.13 16.10 -15.78
CA CYS A 46 -4.18 16.60 -16.68
C CYS A 46 -4.66 18.00 -16.30
N GLY A 47 -4.71 18.34 -15.01
CA GLY A 47 -5.19 19.62 -14.50
C GLY A 47 -4.18 20.76 -14.61
N MET A 48 -2.91 20.46 -14.93
CA MET A 48 -1.84 21.45 -15.01
C MET A 48 -1.53 21.79 -16.47
N ALA A 49 -1.78 23.04 -16.86
CA ALA A 49 -1.61 23.50 -18.24
C ALA A 49 -0.16 23.36 -18.79
N GLU A 50 0.84 23.41 -17.91
CA GLU A 50 2.27 23.33 -18.29
C GLU A 50 2.83 21.90 -18.32
N THR A 51 2.23 20.94 -17.59
CA THR A 51 2.79 19.58 -17.44
C THR A 51 1.97 18.49 -18.14
N GLY A 52 0.81 18.82 -18.72
CA GLY A 52 -0.04 17.93 -19.52
C GLY A 52 0.53 17.53 -20.89
N SER A 53 1.84 17.24 -20.97
CA SER A 53 2.50 16.82 -22.20
C SER A 53 2.44 15.29 -22.41
N LYS A 54 2.62 14.83 -23.65
CA LYS A 54 2.67 13.40 -23.98
C LYS A 54 3.77 12.68 -23.20
N GLU A 55 4.92 13.32 -23.04
CA GLU A 55 6.09 12.82 -22.33
C GLU A 55 5.78 12.58 -20.85
N ALA A 56 5.00 13.46 -20.22
CA ALA A 56 4.57 13.30 -18.84
C ALA A 56 3.67 12.07 -18.67
N PHE A 57 2.72 11.85 -19.59
CA PHE A 57 1.88 10.65 -19.57
C PHE A 57 2.66 9.36 -19.85
N GLU A 58 3.63 9.39 -20.77
CA GLU A 58 4.52 8.26 -21.05
C GLU A 58 5.41 7.94 -19.84
N TRP A 59 5.96 8.96 -19.17
CA TRP A 59 6.71 8.80 -17.93
C TRP A 59 5.84 8.17 -16.82
N MET A 60 4.62 8.68 -16.62
CA MET A 60 3.66 8.12 -15.68
C MET A 60 3.30 6.66 -15.98
N SER A 61 3.17 6.30 -17.26
CA SER A 61 2.83 4.94 -17.67
C SER A 61 3.87 3.88 -17.26
N LYS A 62 5.10 4.33 -16.97
CA LYS A 62 6.21 3.47 -16.52
C LYS A 62 6.23 3.25 -15.00
N ASN A 63 5.22 3.74 -14.26
CA ASN A 63 5.16 3.71 -12.80
C ASN A 63 6.46 4.24 -12.16
N PRO A 64 6.72 5.56 -12.27
CA PRO A 64 7.96 6.12 -11.75
C PRO A 64 8.07 5.86 -10.24
N LYS A 65 9.31 5.69 -9.75
CA LYS A 65 9.60 5.28 -8.36
C LYS A 65 8.86 6.13 -7.32
N ILE A 66 8.72 7.43 -7.55
CA ILE A 66 8.00 8.33 -6.65
C ILE A 66 6.51 7.94 -6.53
N VAL A 67 5.84 7.61 -7.63
CA VAL A 67 4.43 7.21 -7.62
C VAL A 67 4.27 5.87 -6.93
N VAL A 68 5.17 4.91 -7.19
CA VAL A 68 5.14 3.61 -6.52
C VAL A 68 5.34 3.78 -5.01
N ALA A 69 6.37 4.52 -4.59
CA ALA A 69 6.64 4.76 -3.18
C ALA A 69 5.49 5.50 -2.47
N SER A 70 4.90 6.52 -3.11
CA SER A 70 3.71 7.20 -2.58
C SER A 70 2.51 6.27 -2.47
N SER A 71 2.33 5.37 -3.44
CA SER A 71 1.26 4.37 -3.41
C SER A 71 1.45 3.38 -2.26
N ASP A 72 2.68 2.90 -2.05
CA ASP A 72 3.03 1.97 -0.98
C ASP A 72 2.80 2.60 0.40
N ILE A 73 3.27 3.83 0.61
CA ILE A 73 3.08 4.58 1.86
C ILE A 73 1.59 4.83 2.10
N GLY A 74 0.87 5.33 1.09
CA GLY A 74 -0.55 5.62 1.20
C GLY A 74 -1.39 4.40 1.51
N ARG A 75 -1.13 3.28 0.82
CA ARG A 75 -1.79 1.99 1.05
C ARG A 75 -1.52 1.46 2.44
N LEU A 76 -0.26 1.45 2.89
CA LEU A 76 0.08 0.97 4.22
C LEU A 76 -0.59 1.81 5.33
N MET A 77 -0.59 3.14 5.20
CA MET A 77 -1.24 4.02 6.17
C MET A 77 -2.75 3.83 6.21
N ASP A 78 -3.39 3.66 5.05
CA ASP A 78 -4.81 3.34 4.93
C ASP A 78 -5.14 2.02 5.64
N ASP A 79 -4.36 0.97 5.37
CA ASP A 79 -4.54 -0.36 5.96
C ASP A 79 -4.35 -0.35 7.48
N ILE A 80 -3.34 0.36 8.01
CA ILE A 80 -3.10 0.46 9.47
C ILE A 80 -4.24 1.20 10.15
N THR A 81 -4.64 2.34 9.59
CA THR A 81 -5.61 3.25 10.23
C THR A 81 -7.02 2.66 10.23
N SER A 82 -7.36 1.88 9.20
CA SER A 82 -8.69 1.29 9.03
C SER A 82 -8.79 -0.16 9.48
N HIS A 83 -7.68 -0.81 9.86
CA HIS A 83 -7.61 -2.26 10.09
C HIS A 83 -8.70 -2.79 11.03
N GLU A 84 -8.83 -2.24 12.23
CA GLU A 84 -9.80 -2.74 13.23
C GLU A 84 -11.23 -2.72 12.62
N PHE A 85 -11.61 -1.61 11.98
CA PHE A 85 -12.92 -1.44 11.34
C PHE A 85 -13.09 -2.38 10.12
N GLU A 86 -12.05 -2.56 9.32
CA GLU A 86 -12.10 -3.43 8.14
C GLU A 86 -12.22 -4.91 8.52
N GLN A 87 -11.53 -5.35 9.58
CA GLN A 87 -11.65 -6.72 10.08
C GLN A 87 -13.04 -6.99 10.67
N GLU A 88 -13.63 -6.03 11.42
CA GLU A 88 -14.97 -6.18 11.99
C GLU A 88 -16.07 -6.41 10.95
N ARG A 89 -15.98 -5.75 9.79
CA ARG A 89 -16.99 -5.87 8.72
C ARG A 89 -16.75 -7.05 7.76
N GLY A 90 -15.63 -7.76 7.91
CA GLY A 90 -15.17 -8.77 6.95
C GLY A 90 -14.64 -8.13 5.67
N HIS A 91 -13.33 -7.98 5.58
CA HIS A 91 -12.65 -7.39 4.43
C HIS A 91 -11.51 -8.29 3.93
N VAL A 92 -10.97 -7.99 2.74
CA VAL A 92 -9.79 -8.69 2.23
C VAL A 92 -8.59 -8.46 3.16
N ALA A 93 -7.69 -9.44 3.23
CA ALA A 93 -6.43 -9.32 3.94
C ALA A 93 -5.67 -8.05 3.54
N SER A 94 -5.19 -7.28 4.53
CA SER A 94 -4.47 -6.03 4.32
C SER A 94 -2.95 -6.24 4.39
N ALA A 95 -2.17 -5.15 4.30
CA ALA A 95 -0.74 -5.18 4.57
C ALA A 95 -0.41 -5.80 5.92
N VAL A 96 -1.28 -5.64 6.93
CA VAL A 96 -1.09 -6.18 8.28
C VAL A 96 -1.03 -7.71 8.23
N GLU A 97 -2.06 -8.38 7.72
CA GLU A 97 -2.09 -9.84 7.60
C GLU A 97 -0.91 -10.38 6.77
N CYS A 98 -0.57 -9.68 5.68
CA CYS A 98 0.54 -10.07 4.82
C CYS A 98 1.89 -10.00 5.56
N CYS A 99 2.13 -8.94 6.32
CA CYS A 99 3.32 -8.77 7.16
C CYS A 99 3.37 -9.78 8.31
N MET A 100 2.24 -10.05 8.97
CA MET A 100 2.16 -11.09 10.01
C MET A 100 2.51 -12.46 9.44
N LYS A 101 1.99 -12.80 8.25
CA LYS A 101 2.27 -14.05 7.55
C LYS A 101 3.74 -14.20 7.16
N GLN A 102 4.38 -13.14 6.67
CA GLN A 102 5.76 -13.19 6.17
C GLN A 102 6.81 -13.08 7.28
N TYR A 103 6.61 -12.19 8.26
CA TYR A 103 7.60 -11.84 9.26
C TYR A 103 7.26 -12.29 10.69
N GLY A 104 6.09 -12.91 10.91
CA GLY A 104 5.66 -13.35 12.23
C GLY A 104 5.35 -12.20 13.19
N LEU A 105 5.07 -11.00 12.66
CA LEU A 105 4.69 -9.83 13.45
C LEU A 105 3.38 -10.10 14.22
N VAL A 106 3.28 -9.59 15.45
CA VAL A 106 2.06 -9.71 16.27
C VAL A 106 1.25 -8.43 16.13
N SER A 107 -0.06 -8.54 15.97
CA SER A 107 -0.98 -7.39 15.88
C SER A 107 -0.77 -6.36 17.01
N SER A 108 -0.48 -6.79 18.23
CA SER A 108 -0.16 -5.90 19.37
C SER A 108 1.09 -5.04 19.18
N THR A 109 2.04 -5.45 18.34
CA THR A 109 3.22 -4.66 17.97
C THR A 109 2.87 -3.53 17.00
N LEU A 110 1.73 -3.64 16.32
CA LEU A 110 1.24 -2.67 15.33
C LEU A 110 0.34 -1.59 15.96
N TYR A 111 -0.35 -1.94 17.04
CA TYR A 111 -1.25 -1.05 17.79
C TYR A 111 -0.60 -0.55 19.08
N THR A 112 0.28 0.46 19.02
CA THR A 112 0.53 1.30 20.21
C THR A 112 -0.70 2.19 20.40
N LYS A 113 -1.63 1.75 21.26
CA LYS A 113 -2.81 2.53 21.66
C LYS A 113 -2.38 3.71 22.54
N ASP A 114 -1.96 4.78 21.88
CA ASP A 114 -1.79 6.06 22.55
C ASP A 114 -3.08 6.87 22.38
N HIS A 115 -3.41 7.67 23.38
CA HIS A 115 -4.65 8.45 23.47
C HIS A 115 -4.88 9.45 22.33
N ASP A 116 -3.95 9.61 21.39
CA ASP A 116 -4.09 10.44 20.19
C ASP A 116 -3.74 9.73 18.86
N GLY A 117 -3.22 8.50 18.87
CA GLY A 117 -2.86 7.74 17.66
C GLY A 117 -1.68 8.29 16.85
N TYR A 118 -1.00 9.36 17.29
CA TYR A 118 0.07 10.03 16.53
C TYR A 118 1.41 10.09 17.25
N THR A 119 1.43 10.04 18.59
CA THR A 119 2.62 10.42 19.37
C THR A 119 3.69 9.32 19.48
N GLU A 120 3.35 8.03 19.65
CA GLU A 120 4.29 6.89 19.54
C GLU A 120 4.01 5.92 18.39
N ALA A 121 3.04 6.21 17.51
CA ALA A 121 2.86 5.53 16.22
C ALA A 121 4.16 5.42 15.40
N ARG A 122 5.14 6.26 15.72
CA ARG A 122 6.50 6.31 15.19
C ARG A 122 7.32 5.02 15.36
N SER A 123 7.03 4.13 16.30
CA SER A 123 7.75 2.85 16.45
C SER A 123 7.11 1.75 15.58
N ALA A 124 5.84 1.46 15.81
CA ALA A 124 5.07 0.44 15.10
C ALA A 124 4.91 0.72 13.59
N THR A 125 4.55 1.97 13.24
CA THR A 125 4.44 2.39 11.83
C THR A 125 5.81 2.38 11.15
N LYS A 126 6.89 2.69 11.87
CA LYS A 126 8.25 2.60 11.32
C LYS A 126 8.67 1.15 11.11
N GLU A 127 8.34 0.24 12.01
CA GLU A 127 8.60 -1.19 11.85
C GLU A 127 7.82 -1.76 10.67
N LEU A 128 6.54 -1.41 10.52
CA LEU A 128 5.74 -1.76 9.34
C LEU A 128 6.28 -1.12 8.07
N LEU A 129 6.60 0.17 8.06
CA LEU A 129 7.24 0.81 6.91
C LEU A 129 8.57 0.13 6.57
N THR A 130 9.34 -0.30 7.59
CA THR A 130 10.57 -1.05 7.37
C THR A 130 10.26 -2.43 6.79
N ALA A 131 9.37 -3.22 7.36
CA ALA A 131 9.01 -4.55 6.85
C ALA A 131 8.34 -4.49 5.46
N PHE A 132 7.54 -3.46 5.21
CA PHE A 132 6.80 -3.25 3.96
C PHE A 132 7.67 -2.67 2.84
N LEU A 133 8.64 -1.81 3.18
CA LEU A 133 9.51 -1.14 2.20
C LEU A 133 10.94 -1.70 2.15
N VAL A 134 11.34 -2.54 3.11
CA VAL A 134 12.68 -3.13 3.25
C VAL A 134 12.58 -4.65 3.39
N ASP A 135 12.88 -5.36 2.30
CA ASP A 135 13.46 -6.72 2.36
C ASP A 135 14.97 -6.57 2.06
N PRO A 136 15.86 -7.45 2.56
CA PRO A 136 17.20 -7.08 3.03
C PRO A 136 18.02 -6.42 1.93
N LEU A 137 18.38 -5.16 2.14
CA LEU A 137 19.59 -4.65 1.52
C LEU A 137 20.72 -5.57 2.01
N PRO A 138 21.50 -6.22 1.12
CA PRO A 138 22.82 -6.63 1.54
C PRO A 138 23.52 -5.33 1.90
N VAL A 139 23.65 -5.07 3.20
CA VAL A 139 24.63 -4.12 3.70
C VAL A 139 25.96 -4.75 3.36
N VAL A 140 26.41 -4.52 2.12
CA VAL A 140 27.79 -4.77 1.75
C VAL A 140 28.58 -3.67 2.43
N ALA A 141 29.36 -4.13 3.40
CA ALA A 141 30.39 -3.46 4.22
C ALA A 141 30.81 -2.04 3.83
#